data_AF-A0AAD4EB69-F1
#
_entry.id   AF-A0AAD4EB69-F1
#
_cell.length_a   1.000
_cell.length_b   1.000
_cell.length_c   1.000
_cell.angle_alpha   90.00
_cell.angle_beta   90.00
_cell.angle_gamma   90.00
#
_symmetry.space_group_name_H-M   'P 1'
#
loop_
_entity.id
_entity.type
_entity.pdbx_description
1 polymer ?
#
loop_
_entity_poly.entity_id
_entity_poly.type
_entity_poly.pdbx_seq_one_letter_code
_entity_poly.pdbx_strand_id
1 'polypeptide(L)'
;MKPNSGVHYLTGHLRQLGLRIQQQRVISSIHRVNPLETVLRQCTIIQRQQYRVSRPNALWHMDGHHKLIHWGIVIHGIIDGYCRTVGYYSPLAAYI
;
A
#
# COMPACT_ATOMS: atom_id res chain seq x y z
N MET A 1 -20.65 -14.76 -3.57
CA MET A 1 -19.91 -13.55 -3.13
C MET A 1 -19.07 -13.95 -1.92
N LYS A 2 -17.75 -13.70 -1.89
CA LYS A 2 -16.94 -14.09 -0.72
C LYS A 2 -17.29 -13.17 0.46
N PRO A 3 -17.65 -13.70 1.64
CA PRO A 3 -18.10 -12.90 2.78
C PRO A 3 -17.04 -11.90 3.29
N ASN A 4 -15.76 -12.13 2.99
CA ASN A 4 -14.64 -11.34 3.50
C ASN A 4 -14.10 -10.34 2.46
N SER A 5 -14.86 -10.09 1.38
CA SER A 5 -14.45 -9.17 0.31
C SER A 5 -14.54 -7.72 0.78
N GLY A 6 -13.47 -6.94 0.61
CA GLY A 6 -13.48 -5.51 0.97
C GLY A 6 -14.43 -4.68 0.10
N VAL A 7 -14.73 -3.46 0.57
CA VAL A 7 -15.64 -2.49 -0.10
C VAL A 7 -15.30 -2.30 -1.59
N HIS A 8 -14.01 -2.29 -1.94
CA HIS A 8 -13.55 -2.14 -3.32
C HIS A 8 -13.97 -3.29 -4.23
N TYR A 9 -13.88 -4.54 -3.76
CA TYR A 9 -14.28 -5.72 -4.53
C TYR A 9 -15.79 -5.71 -4.79
N LEU A 10 -16.57 -5.40 -3.75
CA LEU A 10 -18.02 -5.26 -3.82
C LEU A 10 -18.44 -4.15 -4.78
N THR A 11 -17.78 -3.00 -4.70
CA THR A 11 -18.02 -1.87 -5.61
C THR A 11 -17.69 -2.25 -7.06
N GLY A 12 -16.60 -2.98 -7.29
CA GLY A 12 -16.24 -3.49 -8.62
C GLY A 12 -17.27 -4.45 -9.19
N HIS A 13 -17.75 -5.39 -8.38
CA HIS A 13 -18.79 -6.35 -8.78
C HIS A 13 -20.11 -5.66 -9.12
N LEU A 14 -20.57 -4.70 -8.29
CA LEU A 14 -21.77 -3.91 -8.57
C LEU A 14 -21.63 -3.11 -9.87
N ARG A 15 -20.44 -2.54 -10.13
CA ARG A 15 -20.17 -1.85 -11.40
C ARG A 15 -20.21 -2.78 -12.61
N GLN A 16 -19.72 -4.02 -12.48
CA GLN A 16 -19.83 -5.02 -13.54
C GLN A 16 -21.28 -5.38 -13.85
N LEU A 17 -22.16 -5.35 -12.86
CA LEU A 17 -23.61 -5.51 -13.02
C LEU A 17 -24.32 -4.23 -13.52
N GLY A 18 -23.57 -3.17 -13.85
CA GLY A 18 -24.13 -1.89 -14.31
C GLY A 18 -24.64 -0.98 -13.19
N LEU A 19 -24.49 -1.38 -11.92
CA LEU A 19 -24.99 -0.62 -10.78
C LEU A 19 -23.94 0.37 -10.28
N ARG A 20 -24.18 1.66 -10.51
CA ARG A 20 -23.38 2.77 -9.95
C ARG A 20 -23.98 3.25 -8.64
N ILE A 21 -23.62 2.59 -7.55
CA ILE A 21 -24.06 2.93 -6.19
C ILE A 21 -22.98 3.78 -5.50
N GLN A 22 -23.41 4.77 -4.72
CA GLN A 22 -22.51 5.57 -3.89
C GLN A 22 -21.77 4.68 -2.88
N GLN A 23 -20.46 4.88 -2.73
CA GLN A 23 -19.62 4.07 -1.85
C GLN A 23 -20.13 4.03 -0.40
N GLN A 24 -20.65 5.16 0.10
CA GLN A 24 -21.24 5.27 1.44
C GLN A 24 -22.42 4.31 1.64
N ARG A 25 -23.27 4.10 0.62
CA ARG A 25 -24.40 3.18 0.69
C ARG A 25 -23.96 1.71 0.66
N VAL A 26 -22.88 1.42 -0.05
CA VAL A 26 -22.27 0.08 -0.06
C VAL A 26 -21.66 -0.21 1.32
N ILE A 27 -20.92 0.74 1.89
CA ILE A 27 -20.34 0.65 3.23
C ILE A 27 -21.44 0.43 4.28
N SER A 28 -22.48 1.26 4.30
CA SER A 28 -23.56 1.13 5.29
C SER A 28 -24.29 -0.22 5.18
N SER A 29 -24.47 -0.73 3.97
CA SER A 29 -25.06 -2.05 3.73
C SER A 29 -24.16 -3.18 4.23
N ILE A 30 -22.84 -3.10 4.02
CA ILE A 30 -21.86 -4.06 4.55
C ILE A 30 -21.88 -4.05 6.08
N HIS A 31 -21.84 -2.87 6.71
CA HIS A 31 -21.91 -2.73 8.16
C HIS A 31 -23.20 -3.33 8.75
N ARG A 32 -24.34 -3.17 8.06
CA ARG A 32 -25.61 -3.74 8.49
C ARG A 32 -25.61 -5.27 8.42
N VAL A 33 -25.02 -5.84 7.37
CA VAL A 33 -25.01 -7.29 7.13
C VAL A 33 -23.94 -8.01 7.95
N ASN A 34 -22.81 -7.36 8.23
CA ASN A 34 -21.69 -7.99 8.94
C ASN A 34 -20.99 -7.02 9.94
N PRO A 35 -21.67 -6.66 11.04
CA PRO A 35 -21.12 -5.77 12.05
C PRO A 35 -19.91 -6.39 12.78
N LEU A 36 -19.91 -7.70 13.00
CA LEU A 36 -18.85 -8.43 13.71
C LEU A 36 -17.53 -8.41 12.95
N GLU A 37 -17.53 -8.71 11.64
CA GLU A 37 -16.28 -8.65 10.87
C GLU A 37 -15.71 -7.24 10.74
N THR A 38 -16.56 -6.22 10.78
CA THR A 38 -16.10 -4.83 10.73
C THR A 38 -15.34 -4.48 12.00
N VAL A 39 -15.87 -4.85 13.17
CA VAL A 39 -15.18 -4.69 14.46
C VAL A 39 -13.90 -5.51 14.49
N LEU A 40 -13.92 -6.76 14.03
CA LEU A 40 -12.73 -7.60 13.98
C LEU A 40 -11.63 -6.99 13.10
N ARG A 41 -11.95 -6.42 11.93
CA ARG A 41 -10.95 -5.70 11.09
C ARG A 41 -10.39 -4.46 11.78
N GLN A 42 -11.20 -3.77 12.56
CA GLN A 42 -10.79 -2.61 13.35
C GLN A 42 -9.90 -3.02 14.54
N CYS A 43 -10.17 -4.18 15.14
CA CYS A 43 -9.30 -4.79 16.17
C CYS A 43 -8.03 -5.40 15.57
N THR A 44 -8.08 -5.83 14.31
CA THR A 44 -6.94 -6.35 13.54
C THR A 44 -6.24 -5.22 12.77
N ILE A 45 -6.13 -4.03 13.37
CA ILE A 45 -5.16 -3.05 12.87
C ILE A 45 -3.80 -3.71 13.08
N ILE A 46 -3.20 -4.14 11.97
CA ILE A 46 -1.85 -4.69 11.95
C ILE A 46 -0.97 -3.66 12.65
N GLN A 47 -0.50 -3.98 13.86
CA GLN A 47 0.46 -3.16 14.57
C GLN A 47 1.75 -3.22 13.76
N ARG A 48 1.94 -2.23 12.90
CA ARG A 48 3.17 -2.11 12.11
C ARG A 48 4.30 -1.87 13.09
N GLN A 49 5.13 -2.89 13.29
CA GLN A 49 6.35 -2.74 14.06
C GLN A 49 7.21 -1.64 13.45
N GLN A 50 7.88 -0.85 14.29
CA GLN A 50 8.84 0.12 13.81
C GLN A 50 10.05 -0.61 13.22
N TYR A 51 10.15 -0.58 11.88
CA TYR A 51 11.30 -1.12 11.17
C TYR A 51 12.52 -0.21 11.35
N ARG A 52 13.63 -0.78 11.84
CA ARG A 52 14.91 -0.10 12.06
C ARG A 52 16.06 -0.96 11.54
N VAL A 53 16.91 -0.36 10.71
CA VAL A 53 18.20 -0.93 10.30
C VAL A 53 19.26 -0.45 11.30
N SER A 54 20.31 -1.24 11.53
CA SER A 54 21.29 -0.96 12.58
C SER A 54 22.32 0.12 12.22
N ARG A 55 22.68 0.26 10.95
CA ARG A 55 23.77 1.14 10.48
C ARG A 55 23.51 1.62 9.03
N PRO A 56 24.03 2.80 8.63
CA PRO A 56 24.05 3.21 7.22
C PRO A 56 24.70 2.15 6.33
N ASN A 57 24.22 2.03 5.10
CA ASN A 57 24.67 1.08 4.08
C ASN A 57 24.51 -0.42 4.42
N ALA A 58 23.87 -0.77 5.54
CA ALA A 58 23.63 -2.17 5.91
C ALA A 58 22.48 -2.82 5.12
N LEU A 59 21.53 -2.00 4.62
CA LEU A 59 20.43 -2.46 3.77
C LEU A 59 19.95 -1.33 2.86
N TRP A 60 19.68 -1.68 1.60
CA TRP A 60 19.16 -0.76 0.59
C TRP A 60 17.79 -1.25 0.13
N HIS A 61 16.81 -0.35 0.03
CA HIS A 61 15.49 -0.66 -0.50
C HIS A 61 15.38 -0.13 -1.92
N MET A 62 14.84 -0.94 -2.83
CA MET A 62 14.51 -0.56 -4.20
C MET A 62 13.02 -0.78 -4.44
N ASP A 63 12.33 0.21 -5.01
CA ASP A 63 10.92 0.10 -5.35
C ASP A 63 10.63 0.71 -6.73
N GLY A 64 9.63 0.14 -7.41
CA GLY A 64 9.19 0.52 -8.75
C GLY A 64 7.89 1.31 -8.72
N HIS A 65 7.90 2.52 -9.26
CA HIS A 65 6.71 3.32 -9.46
C HIS A 65 6.12 3.12 -10.86
N HIS A 66 5.06 2.32 -10.95
CA HIS A 66 4.47 1.88 -12.23
C HIS A 66 3.28 2.71 -12.73
N LYS A 67 2.97 3.86 -12.12
CA LYS A 67 1.78 4.65 -12.54
C LYS A 67 1.84 5.13 -14.00
N LEU A 68 3.04 5.29 -14.54
CA LEU A 68 3.30 5.74 -15.92
C LEU A 68 3.55 4.60 -16.90
N ILE A 69 3.27 3.35 -16.51
CA ILE A 69 3.55 2.17 -17.35
C ILE A 69 2.80 2.18 -18.69
N HIS A 70 1.62 2.82 -18.74
CA HIS A 70 0.87 3.00 -20.00
C HIS A 70 1.63 3.84 -21.03
N TRP A 71 2.60 4.64 -20.59
CA TRP A 71 3.46 5.46 -21.45
C TRP A 71 4.86 4.84 -21.62
N GLY A 72 5.05 3.59 -21.17
CA GLY A 72 6.33 2.90 -21.20
C GLY A 72 7.33 3.36 -20.14
N ILE A 73 6.91 4.13 -19.13
CA ILE A 73 7.80 4.71 -18.12
C ILE A 73 7.60 4.00 -16.78
N VAL A 74 8.70 3.53 -16.19
CA VAL A 74 8.77 3.01 -14.81
C VAL A 74 9.89 3.72 -14.08
N ILE A 75 9.59 4.34 -12.94
CA ILE A 75 10.58 5.05 -12.13
C ILE A 75 11.02 4.12 -11.00
N HIS A 76 12.31 3.80 -10.93
CA HIS A 76 12.87 3.03 -9.83
C HIS A 76 13.55 3.96 -8.83
N GLY A 77 13.17 3.85 -7.56
CA GLY A 77 13.78 4.59 -6.46
C GLY A 77 14.61 3.67 -5.59
N ILE A 78 15.78 4.14 -5.15
CA ILE A 78 16.67 3.42 -4.23
C ILE A 78 16.92 4.29 -3.00
N ILE A 79 16.74 3.73 -1.80
CA ILE A 79 16.95 4.41 -0.52
C ILE A 79 17.76 3.56 0.45
N ASP A 80 18.60 4.21 1.27
CA ASP A 80 19.26 3.53 2.39
C ASP A 80 18.25 3.24 3.51
N GLY A 81 18.23 2.00 3.99
CA GLY A 81 17.26 1.51 4.97
C GLY A 81 17.47 2.05 6.38
N TYR A 82 18.65 2.61 6.69
CA TYR A 82 18.94 3.23 7.97
C TYR A 82 18.49 4.69 8.00
N CYS A 83 19.00 5.53 7.10
CA CYS A 83 18.69 6.96 7.10
C CYS A 83 17.43 7.32 6.32
N ARG A 84 16.88 6.40 5.52
CA ARG A 84 15.69 6.60 4.66
C ARG A 84 15.88 7.75 3.67
N THR A 85 17.12 8.00 3.27
CA THR A 85 17.45 9.01 2.26
C THR A 85 17.79 8.34 0.94
N VAL A 86 17.50 9.03 -0.16
CA VAL A 86 18.01 8.68 -1.47
C VAL A 86 19.51 8.98 -1.45
N GLY A 87 20.33 7.95 -1.63
CA GLY A 87 21.78 8.09 -1.51
C GLY A 87 22.32 9.17 -2.43
N TYR A 88 22.85 10.25 -1.85
CA TYR A 88 23.77 11.15 -2.53
C TYR A 88 25.19 10.60 -2.28
N TYR A 89 25.77 9.97 -3.28
CA TYR A 89 27.21 9.71 -3.27
C TYR A 89 27.93 11.05 -3.46
N SER A 90 28.57 11.53 -2.40
CA SER A 90 29.58 12.59 -2.53
C SER A 90 30.74 12.02 -3.37
N PRO A 91 31.21 12.73 -4.42
CA PRO A 91 32.32 12.26 -5.26
C PRO A 91 33.67 12.14 -4.52
N LEU A 92 33.76 12.57 -3.25
CA LEU A 92 34.97 12.46 -2.44
C LEU A 92 35.24 11.05 -1.88
N ALA A 93 34.29 10.12 -1.96
CA ALA A 93 34.44 8.77 -1.41
C ALA A 93 35.12 7.76 -2.37
N ALA A 94 35.54 8.18 -3.56
CA ALA A 94 36.20 7.31 -4.56
C ALA A 94 37.74 7.37 -4.52
N TYR A 95 38.33 8.11 -3.57
CA TYR A 95 39.77 8.30 -3.40
C TYR A 95 40.21 7.97 -1.95
N ILE A 96 39.98 6.73 -1.49
CA ILE A 96 40.78 6.06 -0.45
C ILE A 96 40.90 4.60 -0.84
#